data_AF-A0A377LW35-F1
#
_entry.id   AF-A0A377LW35-F1
#
_cell.length_a   1.000
_cell.length_b   1.000
_cell.length_c   1.000
_cell.angle_alpha   90.00
_cell.angle_beta   90.00
_cell.angle_gamma   90.00
#
_symmetry.space_group_name_H-M   'P 1'
#
loop_
_entity.id
_entity.type
_entity.pdbx_description
1 polymer ?
#
loop_
_entity_poly.entity_id
_entity_poly.type
_entity_poly.pdbx_seq_one_letter_code
_entity_poly.pdbx_strand_id
1 'polypeptide(L)'
;MAEHYRQWHQSCRELAQHQQQSQERAARAELLEYQLKELNEFNPQAGEFELIDEEYKRLANSGHLLSTSQNALTLLADGEDVNLQSQLYNVRQLVTELAGMDSKLSGVLDMLEEAAIQISEAGDELRHYCERLDLDPNRLFELEQRISRQISFGAQAPRHAGRVACVLSVSP
;
A
#
# COMPACT_ATOMS: atom_id res chain seq x y z
N MET A 1 -16.95 75.51 8.75
CA MET A 1 -17.45 74.37 9.57
C MET A 1 -17.76 73.12 8.75
N ALA A 2 -18.50 73.21 7.63
CA ALA A 2 -18.85 72.04 6.81
C ALA A 2 -17.64 71.30 6.19
N GLU A 3 -16.59 72.01 5.77
CA GLU A 3 -15.38 71.39 5.19
C GLU A 3 -14.56 70.61 6.22
N HIS A 4 -14.33 71.18 7.42
CA HIS A 4 -13.65 70.47 8.51
C HIS A 4 -14.40 69.21 8.96
N TYR A 5 -15.74 69.25 8.98
CA TYR A 5 -16.55 68.08 9.28
C TYR A 5 -16.44 66.98 8.20
N ARG A 6 -16.45 67.35 6.91
CA ARG A 6 -16.24 66.39 5.80
C ARG A 6 -14.84 65.78 5.86
N GLN A 7 -13.82 66.59 6.13
CA GLN A 7 -12.43 66.13 6.21
C GLN A 7 -12.19 65.19 7.39
N TRP A 8 -12.80 65.47 8.55
CA TRP A 8 -12.83 64.55 9.69
C TRP A 8 -13.53 63.23 9.34
N HIS A 9 -14.73 63.30 8.75
CA HIS A 9 -15.49 62.11 8.38
C HIS A 9 -14.79 61.26 7.30
N GLN A 10 -14.09 61.89 6.36
CA GLN A 10 -13.27 61.21 5.37
C GLN A 10 -12.06 60.52 6.02
N SER A 11 -11.34 61.22 6.91
CA SER A 11 -10.22 60.65 7.66
C SER A 11 -10.65 59.47 8.54
N CYS A 12 -11.84 59.52 9.14
CA CYS A 12 -12.41 58.40 9.90
C CYS A 12 -12.72 57.18 9.01
N ARG A 13 -13.22 57.39 7.79
CA ARG A 13 -13.45 56.30 6.82
C ARG A 13 -12.15 55.67 6.35
N GLU A 14 -11.15 56.49 6.03
CA GLU A 14 -9.82 56.04 5.62
C GLU A 14 -9.15 55.23 6.75
N LEU A 15 -9.25 55.69 8.00
CA LEU A 15 -8.76 54.95 9.18
C LEU A 15 -9.46 53.60 9.34
N ALA A 16 -10.79 53.55 9.24
CA ALA A 16 -11.56 52.32 9.33
C ALA A 16 -11.19 51.33 8.21
N GLN A 17 -10.99 51.82 6.98
CA GLN A 17 -10.54 51.02 5.86
C GLN A 17 -9.13 50.45 6.08
N HIS A 18 -8.19 51.25 6.57
CA HIS A 18 -6.84 50.78 6.87
C HIS A 18 -6.81 49.77 8.03
N GLN A 19 -7.64 49.96 9.06
CA GLN A 19 -7.80 48.99 10.15
C GLN A 19 -8.34 47.65 9.63
N GLN A 20 -9.36 47.67 8.77
CA GLN A 20 -9.90 46.48 8.14
C GLN A 20 -8.85 45.75 7.30
N GLN A 21 -8.12 46.48 6.45
CA GLN A 21 -7.03 45.91 5.64
C GLN A 21 -5.87 45.37 6.49
N SER A 22 -5.63 45.94 7.67
CA SER A 22 -4.62 45.44 8.61
C SER A 22 -5.06 44.11 9.23
N GLN A 23 -6.33 44.00 9.64
CA GLN A 23 -6.89 42.76 10.17
C GLN A 23 -6.89 41.65 9.13
N GLU A 24 -7.28 41.94 7.89
CA GLU A 24 -7.22 40.98 6.78
C GLU A 24 -5.80 40.52 6.47
N ARG A 25 -4.81 41.42 6.55
CA ARG A 25 -3.40 41.06 6.37
C ARG A 25 -2.88 40.19 7.51
N ALA A 26 -3.24 40.50 8.75
CA ALA A 26 -2.87 39.69 9.92
C ALA A 26 -3.44 38.27 9.83
N ALA A 27 -4.74 38.14 9.54
CA ALA A 27 -5.38 36.84 9.37
C ALA A 27 -4.76 36.02 8.22
N ARG A 28 -4.37 36.67 7.12
CA ARG A 28 -3.63 36.01 6.02
C ARG A 28 -2.23 35.58 6.42
N ALA A 29 -1.53 36.37 7.23
CA ALA A 29 -0.20 36.03 7.72
C ALA A 29 -0.26 34.81 8.67
N GLU A 30 -1.18 34.81 9.62
CA GLU A 30 -1.41 33.67 10.53
C GLU A 30 -1.74 32.39 9.75
N LEU A 31 -2.61 32.48 8.73
CA LEU A 31 -2.94 31.35 7.88
C LEU A 31 -1.70 30.82 7.11
N LEU A 32 -0.88 31.72 6.56
CA LEU A 32 0.33 31.35 5.83
C LEU A 32 1.38 30.73 6.75
N GLU A 33 1.52 31.25 7.96
CA GLU A 33 2.45 30.73 8.96
C GLU A 33 2.04 29.32 9.41
N TYR A 34 0.74 29.11 9.63
CA TYR A 34 0.19 27.79 9.91
C TYR A 34 0.45 26.82 8.74
N GLN A 35 0.17 27.22 7.49
CA GLN A 35 0.42 26.41 6.30
C GLN A 35 1.91 26.08 6.10
N LEU A 36 2.79 27.05 6.35
CA LEU A 36 4.24 26.82 6.30
C LEU A 36 4.70 25.85 7.37
N LYS A 37 4.14 25.95 8.58
CA LYS A 37 4.45 25.02 9.66
C LYS A 37 4.05 23.58 9.31
N GLU A 38 2.83 23.38 8.79
CA GLU A 38 2.37 22.07 8.32
C GLU A 38 3.25 21.51 7.20
N LEU A 39 3.65 22.35 6.23
CA LEU A 39 4.53 21.93 5.13
C LEU A 39 5.93 21.56 5.62
N ASN A 40 6.49 22.35 6.55
CA ASN A 40 7.80 22.08 7.14
C ASN A 40 7.80 20.82 8.01
N GLU A 41 6.70 20.54 8.73
CA GLU A 41 6.54 19.29 9.49
C GLU A 41 6.42 18.07 8.57
N PHE A 42 5.76 18.21 7.42
CA PHE A 42 5.60 17.14 6.44
C PHE A 42 6.89 16.86 5.65
N ASN A 43 7.66 17.91 5.35
CA ASN A 43 8.96 17.89 4.66
C ASN A 43 9.00 16.92 3.45
N PRO A 44 8.14 17.13 2.43
CA PRO A 44 8.09 16.25 1.27
C PRO A 44 9.37 16.39 0.44
N GLN A 45 9.99 15.27 0.08
CA GLN A 45 11.14 15.29 -0.82
C GLN A 45 10.67 15.19 -2.29
N ALA A 46 11.34 15.94 -3.17
CA ALA A 46 11.09 15.85 -4.60
C ALA A 46 11.50 14.46 -5.12
N GLY A 47 10.64 13.81 -5.91
CA GLY A 47 10.88 12.45 -6.42
C GLY A 47 10.59 11.33 -5.41
N GLU A 48 10.25 11.66 -4.15
CA GLU A 48 9.97 10.67 -3.11
C GLU A 48 8.73 9.83 -3.43
N PHE A 49 7.72 10.46 -4.04
CA PHE A 49 6.47 9.80 -4.41
C PHE A 49 6.72 8.71 -5.45
N GLU A 50 7.45 9.01 -6.52
CA GLU A 50 7.76 8.05 -7.56
C GLU A 50 8.61 6.89 -7.01
N LEU A 51 9.62 7.19 -6.19
CA LEU A 51 10.48 6.17 -5.57
C LEU A 51 9.70 5.25 -4.62
N ILE A 52 8.83 5.82 -3.77
CA ILE A 52 7.99 5.05 -2.85
C ILE A 52 6.97 4.19 -3.61
N ASP A 53 6.34 4.74 -4.65
CA ASP A 53 5.34 4.02 -5.45
C ASP A 53 5.97 2.84 -6.21
N GLU A 54 7.16 3.02 -6.79
CA GLU A 54 7.93 1.95 -7.43
C GLU A 54 8.36 0.88 -6.43
N GLU A 55 8.90 1.29 -5.27
CA GLU A 55 9.35 0.35 -4.22
C GLU A 55 8.17 -0.43 -3.62
N TYR A 56 7.05 0.26 -3.35
CA TYR A 56 5.83 -0.35 -2.85
C TYR A 56 5.25 -1.36 -3.84
N LYS A 57 5.14 -1.02 -5.14
CA LYS A 57 4.65 -1.98 -6.15
C LYS A 57 5.51 -3.23 -6.22
N ARG A 58 6.84 -3.08 -6.16
CA ARG A 58 7.77 -4.22 -6.17
C ARG A 58 7.57 -5.12 -4.94
N LEU A 59 7.50 -4.53 -3.75
CA LEU A 59 7.33 -5.27 -2.49
C LEU A 59 5.94 -5.88 -2.35
N ALA A 60 4.88 -5.16 -2.73
CA ALA A 60 3.50 -5.64 -2.72
C ALA A 60 3.31 -6.82 -3.68
N ASN A 61 3.87 -6.76 -4.89
CA ASN A 61 3.87 -7.88 -5.83
C ASN A 61 4.59 -9.10 -5.25
N SER A 62 5.73 -8.89 -4.60
CA SER A 62 6.49 -9.95 -3.93
C SER A 62 5.68 -10.55 -2.78
N GLY A 63 5.00 -9.73 -1.98
CA GLY A 63 4.13 -10.16 -0.88
C GLY A 63 2.95 -10.98 -1.37
N HIS A 64 2.31 -10.55 -2.46
CA HIS A 64 1.23 -11.31 -3.09
C HIS A 64 1.73 -12.66 -3.63
N LEU A 65 2.90 -12.69 -4.27
CA LEU A 65 3.54 -13.94 -4.70
C LEU A 65 3.78 -14.88 -3.53
N LEU A 66 4.40 -14.40 -2.44
CA LEU A 66 4.64 -15.22 -1.25
C LEU A 66 3.35 -15.77 -0.64
N SER A 67 2.34 -14.92 -0.44
CA SER A 67 1.07 -15.34 0.14
C SER A 67 0.37 -16.40 -0.72
N THR A 68 0.37 -16.20 -2.04
CA THR A 68 -0.22 -17.15 -2.98
C THR A 68 0.56 -18.47 -3.00
N SER A 69 1.89 -18.42 -2.99
CA SER A 69 2.75 -19.59 -2.91
C SER A 69 2.58 -20.37 -1.59
N GLN A 70 2.45 -19.68 -0.46
CA GLN A 70 2.17 -20.30 0.84
C GLN A 70 0.81 -20.99 0.85
N ASN A 71 -0.23 -20.34 0.32
CA ASN A 71 -1.55 -20.96 0.18
C ASN A 71 -1.49 -22.22 -0.69
N ALA A 72 -0.74 -22.19 -1.80
CA ALA A 72 -0.53 -23.36 -2.64
C ALA A 72 0.21 -24.49 -1.89
N LEU A 73 1.23 -24.18 -1.07
CA LEU A 73 1.90 -25.16 -0.21
C LEU A 73 0.96 -25.81 0.80
N THR A 74 0.09 -25.01 1.44
CA THR A 74 -0.93 -25.53 2.36
C THR A 74 -1.86 -26.51 1.65
N LEU A 75 -2.30 -26.19 0.43
CA LEU A 75 -3.16 -27.09 -0.35
C LEU A 75 -2.43 -28.38 -0.79
N LEU A 76 -1.13 -28.30 -1.09
CA LEU A 76 -0.32 -29.43 -1.53
C LEU A 76 0.01 -30.39 -0.38
N ALA A 77 0.54 -29.86 0.74
CA ALA A 77 1.18 -30.66 1.78
C ALA A 77 0.78 -30.27 3.22
N ASP A 78 0.66 -28.98 3.54
CA ASP A 78 0.62 -28.51 4.93
C ASP A 78 -0.80 -28.30 5.50
N GLY A 79 -1.86 -28.64 4.76
CA GLY A 79 -3.25 -28.52 5.21
C GLY A 79 -3.62 -29.58 6.26
N GLU A 80 -4.10 -29.14 7.44
CA GLU A 80 -4.45 -30.02 8.58
C GLU A 80 -5.61 -30.99 8.30
N ASP A 81 -6.65 -30.55 7.56
CA ASP A 81 -7.84 -31.37 7.30
C ASP A 81 -7.79 -32.11 5.95
N VAL A 82 -7.43 -31.39 4.88
CA VAL A 82 -7.44 -31.90 3.50
C VAL A 82 -6.28 -31.28 2.72
N ASN A 83 -5.27 -32.09 2.40
CA ASN A 83 -4.21 -31.74 1.46
C ASN A 83 -4.14 -32.75 0.31
N LEU A 84 -3.58 -32.32 -0.82
CA LEU A 84 -3.55 -33.12 -2.05
C LEU A 84 -2.77 -34.43 -1.86
N GLN A 85 -1.67 -34.40 -1.10
CA GLN A 85 -0.89 -35.60 -0.79
C GLN A 85 -1.69 -36.65 -0.01
N SER A 86 -2.47 -36.23 0.99
CA SER A 86 -3.31 -37.12 1.80
C SER A 86 -4.45 -37.72 0.97
N GLN A 87 -5.07 -36.90 0.11
CA GLN A 87 -6.10 -37.39 -0.81
C GLN A 87 -5.54 -38.40 -1.82
N LEU A 88 -4.38 -38.11 -2.39
CA LEU A 88 -3.70 -39.00 -3.32
C LEU A 88 -3.31 -40.32 -2.65
N TYR A 89 -2.83 -40.27 -1.41
CA TYR A 89 -2.56 -41.46 -0.60
C TYR A 89 -3.81 -42.34 -0.44
N ASN A 90 -4.95 -41.74 -0.10
CA ASN A 90 -6.22 -42.47 0.04
C ASN A 90 -6.67 -43.11 -1.28
N VAL A 91 -6.60 -42.37 -2.40
CA VAL A 91 -6.92 -42.90 -3.73
C VAL A 91 -6.00 -44.07 -4.09
N ARG A 92 -4.70 -43.93 -3.82
CA ARG A 92 -3.71 -45.00 -4.07
C ARG A 92 -4.07 -46.27 -3.30
N GLN A 93 -4.44 -46.18 -2.02
CA GLN A 93 -4.85 -47.35 -1.24
C GLN A 93 -6.06 -48.07 -1.83
N LEU A 94 -7.09 -47.31 -2.24
CA LEU A 94 -8.28 -47.88 -2.90
C LEU A 94 -7.92 -48.55 -4.23
N VAL A 95 -7.06 -47.94 -5.03
CA VAL A 95 -6.63 -48.51 -6.32
C VAL A 95 -5.74 -49.74 -6.12
N THR A 96 -4.92 -49.79 -5.06
CA THR A 96 -4.15 -50.99 -4.70
C THR A 96 -5.07 -52.16 -4.37
N GLU A 97 -6.15 -51.94 -3.61
CA GLU A 97 -7.14 -52.99 -3.33
C GLU A 97 -7.80 -53.48 -4.63
N LEU A 98 -8.17 -52.56 -5.53
CA LEU A 98 -8.76 -52.89 -6.82
C LEU A 98 -7.78 -53.63 -7.74
N ALA A 99 -6.50 -53.26 -7.76
CA ALA A 99 -5.46 -53.94 -8.53
C ALA A 99 -5.20 -55.37 -8.03
N GLY A 100 -5.44 -55.63 -6.74
CA GLY A 100 -5.46 -56.97 -6.17
C GLY A 100 -6.62 -57.85 -6.70
N MET A 101 -7.70 -57.23 -7.18
CA MET A 101 -8.86 -57.92 -7.78
C MET A 101 -8.74 -58.04 -9.30
N ASP A 102 -8.34 -56.96 -9.98
CA ASP A 102 -8.10 -56.93 -11.43
C ASP A 102 -6.72 -56.34 -11.74
N SER A 103 -5.81 -57.21 -12.17
CA SER A 103 -4.46 -56.87 -12.58
C SER A 103 -4.36 -55.80 -13.69
N LYS A 104 -5.44 -55.53 -14.44
CA LYS A 104 -5.48 -54.46 -15.45
C LYS A 104 -5.38 -53.06 -14.84
N LEU A 105 -5.64 -52.90 -13.55
CA LEU A 105 -5.56 -51.63 -12.84
C LEU A 105 -4.15 -51.30 -12.33
N SER A 106 -3.18 -52.22 -12.48
CA SER A 106 -1.77 -51.98 -12.12
C SER A 106 -1.19 -50.72 -12.79
N GLY A 107 -1.47 -50.51 -14.09
CA GLY A 107 -0.99 -49.30 -14.78
C GLY A 107 -1.57 -47.99 -14.23
N VAL A 108 -2.78 -48.01 -13.65
CA VAL A 108 -3.36 -46.83 -12.97
C VAL A 108 -2.65 -46.59 -11.63
N LEU A 109 -2.29 -47.65 -10.92
CA LEU A 109 -1.52 -47.55 -9.68
C LEU A 109 -0.14 -46.93 -9.94
N ASP A 110 0.58 -47.38 -10.97
CA ASP A 110 1.88 -46.84 -11.35
C ASP A 110 1.78 -45.33 -11.65
N MET A 111 0.76 -44.90 -12.41
CA MET A 111 0.52 -43.48 -12.69
C MET A 111 0.26 -42.64 -11.43
N LEU A 112 -0.44 -43.21 -10.43
CA LEU A 112 -0.69 -42.52 -9.17
C LEU A 112 0.57 -42.41 -8.30
N GLU A 113 1.45 -43.42 -8.35
CA GLU A 113 2.74 -43.37 -7.68
C GLU A 113 3.67 -42.32 -8.29
N GLU A 114 3.75 -42.26 -9.61
CA GLU A 114 4.49 -41.20 -10.32
C GLU A 114 3.94 -39.82 -9.98
N ALA A 115 2.61 -39.64 -9.99
CA ALA A 115 1.98 -38.38 -9.60
C ALA A 115 2.31 -37.98 -8.16
N ALA A 116 2.42 -38.93 -7.24
CA ALA A 116 2.76 -38.66 -5.85
C ALA A 116 4.18 -38.10 -5.69
N ILE A 117 5.13 -38.67 -6.45
CA ILE A 117 6.51 -38.18 -6.49
C ILE A 117 6.54 -36.75 -7.04
N GLN A 118 5.89 -36.52 -8.19
CA GLN A 118 5.84 -35.20 -8.84
C GLN A 118 5.21 -34.13 -7.94
N ILE A 119 4.14 -34.47 -7.22
CA ILE A 119 3.47 -33.54 -6.28
C ILE A 119 4.38 -33.23 -5.09
N SER A 120 5.13 -34.20 -4.58
CA SER A 120 6.11 -33.96 -3.51
C SER A 120 7.23 -33.03 -3.97
N GLU A 121 7.83 -33.31 -5.13
CA GLU A 121 8.91 -32.50 -5.70
C GLU A 121 8.44 -31.06 -5.98
N ALA A 122 7.25 -30.89 -6.56
CA ALA A 122 6.66 -29.57 -6.76
C ALA A 122 6.42 -28.81 -5.44
N GLY A 123 6.04 -29.52 -4.38
CA GLY A 123 5.91 -28.97 -3.04
C GLY A 123 7.25 -28.48 -2.47
N ASP A 124 8.29 -29.28 -2.59
CA ASP A 124 9.64 -28.93 -2.12
C ASP A 124 10.24 -27.75 -2.92
N GLU A 125 10.07 -27.75 -4.24
CA GLU A 125 10.53 -26.65 -5.10
C GLU A 125 9.80 -25.34 -4.76
N LEU A 126 8.49 -25.40 -4.52
CA LEU A 126 7.70 -24.24 -4.10
C LEU A 126 8.11 -23.74 -2.70
N ARG A 127 8.47 -24.64 -1.78
CA ARG A 127 8.97 -24.28 -0.45
C ARG A 127 10.30 -23.54 -0.55
N HIS A 128 11.24 -24.06 -1.35
CA HIS A 128 12.50 -23.37 -1.62
C HIS A 128 12.32 -22.05 -2.35
N TYR A 129 11.34 -21.95 -3.26
CA TYR A 129 11.00 -20.69 -3.89
C TYR A 129 10.52 -19.65 -2.87
N CYS A 130 9.65 -20.03 -1.93
CA CYS A 130 9.20 -19.16 -0.84
C CYS A 130 10.36 -18.72 0.08
N GLU A 131 11.30 -19.62 0.41
CA GLU A 131 12.47 -19.30 1.24
C GLU A 131 13.43 -18.31 0.57
N ARG A 132 13.53 -18.37 -0.76
CA ARG A 132 14.36 -17.45 -1.56
C ARG A 132 13.69 -16.10 -1.81
N LEU A 133 12.40 -15.98 -1.53
CA LEU A 133 11.66 -14.74 -1.67
C LEU A 133 12.04 -13.83 -0.50
N ASP A 134 13.07 -13.00 -0.72
CA ASP A 134 13.45 -11.92 0.19
C ASP A 134 12.33 -10.88 0.24
N LEU A 135 11.39 -11.10 1.15
CA LEU A 135 10.46 -10.09 1.61
C LEU A 135 11.04 -9.43 2.83
N ASP A 136 11.09 -8.10 2.80
CA ASP A 136 11.35 -7.29 3.97
C ASP A 136 10.00 -6.72 4.46
N PRO A 137 9.31 -7.40 5.39
CA PRO A 137 7.99 -6.98 5.85
C PRO A 137 8.06 -5.67 6.62
N ASN A 138 9.20 -5.40 7.27
CA ASN A 138 9.44 -4.15 7.98
C ASN A 138 9.52 -3.00 6.98
N ARG A 139 10.23 -3.19 5.87
CA ARG A 139 10.31 -2.18 4.80
C ARG A 139 8.96 -1.89 4.16
N LEU A 140 8.16 -2.92 3.89
CA LEU A 140 6.80 -2.75 3.36
C LEU A 140 5.93 -1.94 4.33
N PHE A 141 5.98 -2.26 5.62
CA PHE A 141 5.24 -1.53 6.66
C PHE A 141 5.68 -0.07 6.80
N GLU A 142 6.98 0.20 6.71
CA GLU A 142 7.51 1.58 6.70
C GLU A 142 6.97 2.38 5.51
N LEU A 143 6.96 1.78 4.32
CA LEU A 143 6.40 2.39 3.11
C LEU A 143 4.90 2.65 3.26
N GLU A 144 4.14 1.70 3.77
CA GLU A 144 2.70 1.87 4.04
C GLU A 144 2.42 3.01 5.03
N GLN A 145 3.23 3.14 6.09
CA GLN A 145 3.12 4.27 7.00
C GLN A 145 3.43 5.60 6.30
N ARG A 146 4.46 5.64 5.45
CA ARG A 146 4.84 6.85 4.73
C ARG A 146 3.77 7.27 3.73
N ILE A 147 3.24 6.34 2.94
CA ILE A 147 2.12 6.54 2.02
C ILE A 147 0.87 7.01 2.78
N SER A 148 0.55 6.40 3.92
CA SER A 148 -0.60 6.80 4.75
C SER A 148 -0.47 8.24 5.25
N ARG A 149 0.74 8.65 5.68
CA ARG A 149 1.01 10.05 6.05
C ARG A 149 0.83 10.98 4.85
N GLN A 150 1.31 10.60 3.67
CA GLN A 150 1.14 11.38 2.44
C GLN A 150 -0.33 11.54 2.04
N ILE A 151 -1.12 10.46 2.09
CA ILE A 151 -2.56 10.50 1.81
C ILE A 151 -3.29 11.37 2.85
N SER A 152 -2.96 11.26 4.13
CA SER A 152 -3.59 12.10 5.16
C SER A 152 -3.31 13.60 4.96
N PHE A 153 -2.09 13.96 4.54
CA PHE A 153 -1.74 15.34 4.19
C PHE A 153 -2.48 15.80 2.92
N GLY A 154 -2.51 14.95 1.89
CA GLY A 154 -3.26 15.19 0.65
C GLY A 154 -4.78 15.29 0.86
N ALA A 155 -5.34 14.62 1.87
CA ALA A 155 -6.75 14.66 2.24
C ALA A 155 -7.12 15.84 3.16
N GLN A 156 -6.14 16.49 3.81
CA GLN A 156 -6.30 17.79 4.48
C GLN A 156 -6.18 18.97 3.51
N ALA A 157 -5.46 18.79 2.40
CA ALA A 157 -5.34 19.78 1.32
C ALA A 157 -6.66 20.22 0.61
N PRO A 158 -7.73 19.42 0.44
CA PRO A 158 -8.95 19.85 -0.26
C PRO A 158 -9.80 20.80 0.59
N ARG A 159 -9.54 20.97 1.89
CA ARG A 159 -10.12 22.07 2.68
C ARG A 159 -9.46 23.43 2.40
N HIS A 160 -8.36 23.45 1.65
CA HIS A 160 -7.57 24.64 1.31
C HIS A 160 -7.23 24.71 -0.19
N ALA A 161 -8.12 24.17 -1.04
CA ALA A 161 -7.97 23.85 -2.48
C ALA A 161 -7.61 25.01 -3.45
N GLY A 162 -7.13 26.16 -2.96
CA GLY A 162 -6.66 27.25 -3.82
C GLY A 162 -5.16 27.28 -4.12
N ARG A 163 -4.27 26.63 -3.34
CA ARG A 163 -2.82 26.99 -3.37
C ARG A 163 -1.77 25.88 -3.30
N VAL A 164 -2.14 24.60 -3.15
CA VAL A 164 -1.13 23.52 -2.98
C VAL A 164 -0.53 23.04 -4.30
N ALA A 165 -1.24 23.18 -5.43
CA ALA A 165 -0.72 22.79 -6.75
C ALA A 165 0.52 23.60 -7.23
N CYS A 166 0.83 24.72 -6.56
CA CYS A 166 1.92 25.60 -6.96
C CYS A 166 3.27 25.25 -6.31
N VAL A 167 3.28 24.53 -5.17
CA VAL A 167 4.53 24.25 -4.45
C VAL A 167 5.31 23.08 -5.07
N LEU A 168 4.63 22.11 -5.69
CA LEU A 168 5.29 20.99 -6.38
C LEU A 168 5.69 21.29 -7.84
N SER A 169 5.32 22.46 -8.37
CA SER A 169 5.62 22.88 -9.75
C SER A 169 6.59 24.08 -9.84
N VAL A 170 7.03 24.63 -8.70
CA VAL A 170 8.00 25.73 -8.63
C VAL A 170 9.17 25.31 -7.75
N SER A 171 10.01 24.44 -8.29
CA SER A 171 11.42 24.38 -7.91
C SER A 171 12.20 24.18 -9.21
N PRO A 172 13.12 25.09 -9.57
CA PRO A 172 13.97 24.94 -10.75
C PRO A 172 14.98 23.80 -10.59
#